data_AF-A0AAD5PA10-F1
#
_entry.id   AF-A0AAD5PA10-F1
#
_cell.length_a   1.000
_cell.length_b   1.000
_cell.length_c   1.000
_cell.angle_alpha   90.00
_cell.angle_beta   90.00
_cell.angle_gamma   90.00
#
_symmetry.space_group_name_H-M   'P 1'
#
loop_
_entity.id
_entity.type
_entity.pdbx_description
1 polymer ?
#
loop_
_entity_poly.entity_id
_entity_poly.type
_entity_poly.pdbx_seq_one_letter_code
_entity_poly.pdbx_strand_id
1 'polypeptide(L)'
;MTFMDGPYDIILRIFSYLSQHDCLMCMSTCRDWYNRIPQYTENNWKTLRITRRDFYVVFNRQIRFIENKRRDKCLGKHVKNIIFDSFEDSYELYTIMDYLVELFCDEIESL
;
A
#
# COMPACT_ATOMS: atom_id res chain seq x y z
N MET A 1 -8.86 27.05 -6.56
CA MET A 1 -8.31 26.61 -5.26
C MET A 1 -8.96 25.30 -4.91
N THR A 2 -8.20 24.22 -5.00
CA THR A 2 -8.63 22.87 -4.62
C THR A 2 -8.20 22.60 -3.18
N PHE A 3 -8.84 21.64 -2.52
CA PHE A 3 -8.46 21.20 -1.17
C PHE A 3 -6.97 20.82 -1.08
N MET A 4 -6.39 20.30 -2.17
CA MET A 4 -4.98 19.87 -2.24
C MET A 4 -3.99 21.00 -2.50
N ASP A 5 -4.45 22.25 -2.57
CA ASP A 5 -3.60 23.45 -2.63
C ASP A 5 -3.37 24.08 -1.25
N GLY A 6 -3.89 23.45 -0.18
CA GLY A 6 -3.62 23.85 1.20
C GLY A 6 -2.16 23.55 1.62
N PRO A 7 -1.71 24.09 2.76
CA PRO A 7 -0.38 23.80 3.30
C PRO A 7 -0.14 22.30 3.48
N TYR A 8 1.04 21.83 3.05
CA TYR A 8 1.40 20.40 3.03
C TYR A 8 1.25 19.74 4.41
N ASP A 9 1.67 20.42 5.47
CA ASP A 9 1.61 19.97 6.86
C ASP A 9 0.18 19.78 7.36
N ILE A 10 -0.75 20.63 6.94
CA ILE A 10 -2.17 20.52 7.29
C ILE A 10 -2.77 19.29 6.60
N ILE A 11 -2.52 19.12 5.29
CA ILE A 11 -3.04 17.98 4.54
C ILE A 11 -2.46 16.67 5.11
N LEU A 12 -1.15 16.60 5.32
CA LEU A 12 -0.47 15.47 5.96
C LEU A 12 -1.12 15.13 7.30
N ARG A 13 -1.41 16.13 8.14
CA ARG A 13 -2.05 15.92 9.43
C ARG A 13 -3.47 15.40 9.30
N ILE A 14 -4.26 15.86 8.33
CA ILE A 14 -5.60 15.32 8.07
C ILE A 14 -5.51 13.83 7.69
N PHE A 15 -4.65 13.48 6.73
CA PHE A 15 -4.49 12.10 6.28
C PHE A 15 -3.90 11.17 7.35
N SER A 16 -3.17 11.71 8.33
CA SER A 16 -2.68 10.91 9.47
C SER A 16 -3.79 10.32 10.35
N TYR A 17 -5.00 10.89 10.31
CA TYR A 17 -6.16 10.36 11.03
C TYR A 17 -6.98 9.35 10.22
N LEU A 18 -6.66 9.15 8.95
CA LEU A 18 -7.40 8.25 8.06
C LEU A 18 -6.82 6.82 8.10
N SER A 19 -7.69 5.83 7.95
CA SER A 19 -7.22 4.47 7.70
C SER A 19 -6.63 4.35 6.28
N GLN A 20 -5.82 3.31 6.03
CA GLN A 20 -5.37 2.98 4.68
C GLN A 20 -6.55 2.84 3.70
N HIS A 21 -7.65 2.23 4.15
CA HIS A 21 -8.86 2.10 3.33
C HIS A 21 -9.46 3.45 2.96
N ASP A 22 -9.60 4.36 3.93
CA ASP A 22 -10.13 5.71 3.69
C ASP A 22 -9.24 6.49 2.73
N CYS A 23 -7.91 6.38 2.86
CA CYS A 23 -6.96 6.97 1.91
C CYS A 23 -7.20 6.46 0.48
N LEU A 24 -7.39 5.15 0.29
CA LEU A 24 -7.70 4.57 -1.01
C LEU A 24 -9.06 5.05 -1.56
N MET A 25 -10.04 5.27 -0.68
CA MET A 25 -11.34 5.83 -1.07
C MET A 25 -11.21 7.29 -1.52
N CYS A 26 -10.42 8.10 -0.83
CA CYS A 26 -10.08 9.46 -1.27
C CYS A 26 -9.42 9.45 -2.67
N MET A 27 -8.54 8.48 -2.96
CA MET A 27 -7.94 8.35 -4.30
C MET A 27 -8.94 8.05 -5.41
N SER A 28 -10.18 7.62 -5.10
CA SER A 28 -11.22 7.39 -6.10
C SER A 28 -12.02 8.64 -6.46
N THR A 29 -11.85 9.75 -5.71
CA THR A 29 -12.67 10.95 -5.88
C THR A 29 -12.37 11.68 -7.19
N CYS A 30 -11.10 11.94 -7.48
CA CYS A 30 -10.70 12.60 -8.72
C CYS A 30 -9.25 12.27 -9.10
N ARG A 31 -8.87 12.57 -10.35
CA ARG A 31 -7.51 12.30 -10.87
C ARG A 31 -6.42 13.03 -10.10
N ASP A 32 -6.69 14.24 -9.61
CA ASP A 32 -5.73 15.01 -8.82
C ASP A 32 -5.44 14.32 -7.48
N TRP A 33 -6.48 13.87 -6.78
CA TRP A 33 -6.36 13.11 -5.53
C TRP A 33 -5.64 11.77 -5.75
N TYR A 34 -5.96 11.06 -6.83
CA TYR A 34 -5.25 9.83 -7.22
C TYR A 34 -3.74 10.03 -7.40
N ASN A 35 -3.30 11.22 -7.81
CA ASN A 35 -1.88 11.52 -8.01
C ASN A 35 -1.20 12.08 -6.76
N ARG A 36 -1.91 12.87 -5.97
CA ARG A 36 -1.33 13.60 -4.83
C ARG A 36 -1.51 12.93 -3.48
N ILE A 37 -2.47 12.05 -3.26
CA ILE A 37 -2.66 11.41 -1.94
C ILE A 37 -1.46 10.58 -1.47
N PRO A 38 -0.78 9.78 -2.32
CA PRO A 38 0.32 8.91 -1.87
C PRO A 38 1.37 9.62 -1.01
N GLN A 39 1.85 10.79 -1.44
CA GLN A 39 2.84 11.63 -0.73
C GLN A 39 2.38 12.17 0.64
N TYR A 40 1.08 12.14 0.94
CA TYR A 40 0.52 12.55 2.25
C TYR A 40 0.20 11.36 3.15
N THR A 41 0.36 10.13 2.66
CA THR A 41 -0.08 8.92 3.36
C THR A 41 1.04 7.95 3.68
N GLU A 42 2.29 8.29 3.36
CA GLU A 42 3.45 7.40 3.58
C GLU A 42 3.50 6.85 5.02
N ASN A 43 3.19 7.68 6.02
CA ASN A 43 3.12 7.24 7.41
C ASN A 43 2.02 6.20 7.67
N ASN A 44 0.87 6.31 6.99
CA ASN A 44 -0.21 5.32 7.07
C ASN A 44 0.22 3.99 6.43
N TRP A 45 1.16 4.00 5.49
CA TRP A 45 1.66 2.83 4.75
C TRP A 45 2.99 2.29 5.30
N LYS A 46 3.56 2.89 6.36
CA LYS A 46 4.77 2.40 7.02
C LYS A 46 4.65 0.94 7.49
N THR A 47 3.44 0.52 7.85
CA THR A 47 3.11 -0.86 8.16
C THR A 47 2.10 -1.40 7.16
N LEU A 48 2.50 -2.38 6.36
CA LEU A 48 1.64 -3.03 5.38
C LEU A 48 1.14 -4.35 5.93
N ARG A 49 -0.19 -4.50 6.03
CA ARG A 49 -0.81 -5.80 6.33
C ARG A 49 -1.21 -6.48 5.02
N ILE A 50 -0.75 -7.71 4.84
CA ILE A 50 -1.10 -8.53 3.69
C ILE A 50 -1.86 -9.74 4.21
N THR A 51 -2.99 -10.04 3.61
CA THR A 51 -3.86 -11.16 3.97
C THR A 51 -4.04 -12.08 2.78
N ARG A 52 -4.46 -13.34 3.02
CA ARG A 52 -4.77 -14.28 1.94
C ARG A 52 -5.81 -13.81 0.93
N ARG A 53 -6.62 -12.81 1.29
CA ARG A 53 -7.62 -12.22 0.39
C ARG A 53 -7.03 -11.21 -0.58
N ASP A 54 -5.78 -10.77 -0.38
CA ASP A 54 -5.10 -9.81 -1.24
C ASP A 54 -4.50 -10.45 -2.50
N PHE A 55 -4.55 -11.78 -2.61
CA PHE A 55 -4.04 -12.54 -3.73
C PHE A 55 -4.87 -13.81 -3.99
N TYR A 56 -4.67 -14.40 -5.16
CA TYR A 56 -5.18 -15.71 -5.50
C TYR A 56 -4.07 -16.54 -6.14
N VAL A 57 -4.11 -17.85 -5.88
CA VAL A 57 -3.20 -18.82 -6.49
C VAL A 57 -3.81 -19.26 -7.82
N VAL A 58 -3.09 -19.03 -8.91
CA VAL A 58 -3.43 -19.55 -10.25
C VAL A 58 -2.77 -20.91 -10.49
N PHE A 59 -3.22 -21.61 -11.54
CA PHE A 59 -2.66 -22.90 -11.95
C PHE A 59 -1.13 -22.81 -12.07
N ASN A 60 -0.41 -23.84 -11.62
CA ASN A 60 1.06 -23.89 -11.44
C ASN A 60 1.63 -23.06 -10.27
N ARG A 61 0.85 -22.87 -9.20
CA ARG A 61 1.28 -22.14 -7.99
C ARG A 61 1.67 -20.69 -8.22
N GLN A 62 1.42 -20.09 -9.38
CA GLN A 62 1.65 -18.65 -9.54
C GLN A 62 0.71 -17.89 -8.60
N ILE A 63 1.24 -16.89 -7.90
CA ILE A 63 0.43 -16.03 -7.03
C ILE A 63 0.23 -14.71 -7.75
N ARG A 64 -1.03 -14.28 -7.84
CA ARG A 64 -1.37 -12.97 -8.38
C ARG A 64 -2.02 -12.14 -7.31
N PHE A 65 -1.50 -10.96 -7.09
CA PHE A 65 -2.18 -9.96 -6.30
C PHE A 65 -3.48 -9.56 -6.99
N ILE A 66 -4.52 -9.35 -6.17
CA ILE A 66 -5.70 -8.64 -6.65
C ILE A 66 -5.23 -7.22 -6.96
N GLU A 67 -5.20 -6.87 -8.24
CA GLU A 67 -4.73 -5.58 -8.70
C GLU A 67 -5.47 -4.45 -7.97
N ASN A 68 -4.72 -3.68 -7.19
CA ASN A 68 -5.21 -2.47 -6.58
C ASN A 68 -4.23 -1.34 -6.88
N LYS A 69 -4.33 -0.79 -8.10
CA LYS A 69 -3.45 0.28 -8.59
C LYS A 69 -3.36 1.50 -7.65
N ARG A 70 -4.40 1.73 -6.84
CA ARG A 70 -4.38 2.78 -5.80
C ARG A 70 -3.44 2.41 -4.65
N ARG A 71 -3.53 1.17 -4.16
CA ARG A 71 -2.63 0.64 -3.12
C ARG A 71 -1.19 0.68 -3.60
N ASP A 72 -0.92 0.14 -4.78
CA ASP A 72 0.44 0.01 -5.29
C ASP A 72 1.15 1.36 -5.41
N LYS A 73 0.39 2.41 -5.70
CA LYS A 73 0.89 3.78 -5.78
C LYS A 73 1.23 4.40 -4.42
N CYS A 74 0.68 3.85 -3.34
CA CYS A 74 1.00 4.24 -1.98
C CYS A 74 2.13 3.40 -1.38
N LEU A 75 2.68 2.43 -2.11
CA LEU A 75 3.79 1.60 -1.64
C LEU A 75 5.13 2.15 -2.13
N GLY A 76 6.20 1.81 -1.42
CA GLY A 76 7.56 2.23 -1.71
C GLY A 76 8.48 2.10 -0.49
N LYS A 77 9.62 2.78 -0.53
CA LYS A 77 10.71 2.66 0.46
C LYS A 77 10.33 3.02 1.90
N HIS A 78 9.24 3.76 2.07
CA HIS A 78 8.73 4.14 3.38
C HIS A 78 8.04 2.98 4.12
N VAL A 79 7.69 1.89 3.42
CA VAL A 79 7.16 0.66 4.04
C VAL A 79 8.29 -0.01 4.82
N LYS A 80 8.13 -0.11 6.15
CA LYS A 80 9.14 -0.67 7.05
C LYS A 80 8.72 -1.98 7.70
N ASN A 81 7.43 -2.17 7.93
CA ASN A 81 6.92 -3.37 8.58
C ASN A 81 5.92 -4.06 7.67
N ILE A 82 6.02 -5.37 7.55
CA ILE A 82 5.01 -6.18 6.89
C ILE A 82 4.39 -7.10 7.94
N ILE A 83 3.08 -7.26 7.89
CA ILE A 83 2.36 -8.22 8.70
C ILE A 83 1.67 -9.19 7.76
N PHE A 84 2.14 -10.44 7.77
CA PHE A 84 1.53 -11.53 7.03
C PHE A 84 0.44 -12.20 7.87
N ASP A 85 -0.79 -12.17 7.39
CA ASP A 85 -1.92 -12.83 8.04
C ASP A 85 -2.42 -14.01 7.20
N SER A 86 -2.54 -15.18 7.84
CA SER A 86 -3.12 -16.39 7.26
C SER A 86 -2.32 -16.98 6.10
N PHE A 87 -0.99 -16.98 6.23
CA PHE A 87 -0.04 -17.63 5.32
C PHE A 87 0.51 -18.91 5.94
N GLU A 88 0.48 -20.00 5.18
CA GLU A 88 0.95 -21.31 5.63
C GLU A 88 2.15 -21.80 4.81
N ASP A 89 2.32 -21.30 3.58
CA ASP A 89 3.36 -21.74 2.65
C ASP A 89 4.46 -20.68 2.47
N SER A 90 5.71 -21.10 2.70
CA SER A 90 6.90 -20.29 2.41
C SER A 90 6.97 -19.78 0.97
N TYR A 91 6.45 -20.53 -0.01
CA TYR A 91 6.40 -20.11 -1.41
C TYR A 91 5.48 -18.89 -1.60
N GLU A 92 4.38 -18.82 -0.84
CA GLU A 92 3.48 -17.67 -0.84
C GLU A 92 4.19 -16.41 -0.34
N LEU A 93 4.97 -16.55 0.73
CA LEU A 93 5.76 -15.46 1.30
C LEU A 93 6.83 -14.96 0.32
N TYR A 94 7.61 -15.84 -0.30
CA TYR A 94 8.65 -15.42 -1.27
C TYR A 94 8.07 -14.65 -2.45
N THR A 95 6.95 -15.12 -3.02
CA THR A 95 6.32 -14.45 -4.17
C THR A 95 5.83 -13.05 -3.79
N ILE A 96 5.35 -12.88 -2.56
CA ILE A 96 4.94 -11.56 -2.06
C ILE A 96 6.15 -10.66 -1.89
N MET A 97 7.24 -11.18 -1.33
CA MET A 97 8.47 -10.40 -1.16
C MET A 97 9.01 -9.92 -2.51
N ASP A 98 9.01 -10.77 -3.54
CA ASP A 98 9.43 -10.38 -4.89
C ASP A 98 8.55 -9.24 -5.45
N TYR A 99 7.24 -9.34 -5.31
CA TYR A 99 6.32 -8.27 -5.70
C TYR A 99 6.55 -6.95 -4.93
N LEU A 100 6.84 -7.03 -3.64
CA LEU A 100 7.12 -5.85 -2.82
C LEU A 100 8.44 -5.19 -3.24
N VAL A 101 9.45 -5.97 -3.64
CA VAL A 101 10.69 -5.46 -4.22
C VAL A 101 10.42 -4.76 -5.57
N GLU A 102 9.55 -5.29 -6.42
CA GLU A 102 9.11 -4.62 -7.67
C GLU A 102 8.43 -3.27 -7.40
N LEU A 103 7.80 -3.11 -6.24
CA LEU A 103 7.20 -1.86 -5.76
C LEU A 103 8.17 -0.99 -4.94
N PHE A 104 9.45 -1.29 -4.93
CA PHE A 104 10.48 -0.56 -4.18
C PHE A 104 10.27 -0.57 -2.65
N CYS A 105 9.65 -1.62 -2.11
CA CYS A 105 9.58 -1.87 -0.66
C CYS A 105 10.77 -2.75 -0.24
N ASP A 106 12.00 -2.27 -0.43
CA ASP A 106 13.25 -3.02 -0.24
C ASP A 106 13.93 -2.76 1.12
N GLU A 107 13.42 -1.81 1.91
CA GLU A 107 13.97 -1.41 3.21
C GLU A 107 13.10 -1.92 4.39
N ILE A 108 12.65 -3.17 4.31
CA ILE A 108 11.80 -3.80 5.34
C ILE A 108 12.64 -4.14 6.58
N GLU A 109 12.22 -3.62 7.72
CA GLU A 109 12.88 -3.78 9.02
C GLU A 109 12.28 -4.94 9.83
N SER A 110 10.99 -5.24 9.65
CA SER A 110 10.27 -6.31 10.36
C SER A 110 9.29 -7.04 9.44
N LEU A 111 9.22 -8.36 9.63
CA LEU A 111 8.28 -9.30 9.00
C LEU A 111 7.35 -9.94 10.04
#